data_AF-K1TKT6-F1
#
_entry.id   AF-K1TKT6-F1
#
_cell.length_a   1.000
_cell.length_b   1.000
_cell.length_c   1.000
_cell.angle_alpha   90.00
_cell.angle_beta   90.00
_cell.angle_gamma   90.00
#
_symmetry.space_group_name_H-M   'P 1'
#
loop_
_entity.id
_entity.type
_entity.pdbx_description
1 polymer ?
#
loop_
_entity_poly.entity_id
_entity_poly.type
_entity_poly.pdbx_seq_one_letter_code
_entity_poly.pdbx_strand_id
1 'polypeptide(L)'
;GGTEFDSRGATESIADLNPEDIESISVLTGASAAALYGSSAANGAIMITTKKGQAGQFKVTYSSQTEFLAPFVMPEFQNRYGTGSYGSVSGSPVYSWGPKLNDAARTGYTPDEFFETGHVYTNAVTLSGGTERNQTYFSAAAVNSDGIIPNNYYDRYNFTFRNSTQFLRD
;
A
#
# COMPACT_ATOMS: atom_id res chain seq x y z
N GLY A 1 -4.10 -27.58 13.47
CA GLY A 1 -2.65 -27.37 13.31
C GLY A 1 -2.46 -26.35 12.23
N GLY A 2 -1.98 -25.16 12.59
CA GLY A 2 -1.63 -24.10 11.66
C GLY A 2 -0.39 -23.43 12.25
N THR A 3 0.68 -23.38 11.46
CA THR A 3 2.01 -22.91 11.88
C THR A 3 2.01 -21.39 12.08
N GLU A 4 2.92 -20.97 12.94
CA GLU A 4 3.25 -19.64 13.49
C GLU A 4 3.48 -18.49 12.48
N PHE A 5 3.18 -18.69 11.19
CA PHE A 5 3.35 -17.72 10.11
C PHE A 5 2.04 -17.38 9.37
N ASP A 6 0.87 -17.85 9.85
CA ASP A 6 -0.43 -17.41 9.33
C ASP A 6 -0.75 -16.00 9.88
N SER A 7 0.02 -15.01 9.45
CA SER A 7 -0.34 -13.60 9.62
C SER A 7 -1.47 -13.31 8.64
N ARG A 8 -2.71 -13.49 9.10
CA ARG A 8 -3.85 -12.79 8.49
C ARG A 8 -3.54 -11.31 8.60
N GLY A 9 -3.08 -10.70 7.52
CA GLY A 9 -2.81 -9.27 7.46
C GLY A 9 -4.02 -8.53 8.04
N ALA A 10 -3.79 -7.76 9.11
CA ALA A 10 -4.82 -6.87 9.61
C ALA A 10 -5.15 -5.89 8.48
N THR A 11 -6.39 -5.91 8.00
CA THR A 11 -6.84 -4.93 7.01
C THR A 11 -7.11 -3.62 7.74
N GLU A 12 -6.33 -2.60 7.40
CA GLU A 12 -6.60 -1.25 7.86
C GLU A 12 -7.74 -0.69 7.00
N SER A 13 -8.87 -0.33 7.61
CA SER A 13 -10.07 0.09 6.85
C SER A 13 -9.82 1.30 5.94
N ILE A 14 -8.79 2.11 6.23
CA ILE A 14 -8.38 3.23 5.37
C ILE A 14 -7.55 2.77 4.16
N ALA A 15 -6.75 1.71 4.31
CA ALA A 15 -5.99 1.12 3.22
C ALA A 15 -6.91 0.37 2.24
N ASP A 16 -8.13 0.03 2.65
CA ASP A 16 -9.13 -0.57 1.77
C ASP A 16 -9.89 0.46 0.93
N LEU A 17 -9.66 1.77 1.09
CA LEU A 17 -10.32 2.78 0.27
C LEU A 17 -9.61 2.95 -1.08
N ASN A 18 -10.41 3.01 -2.15
CA ASN A 18 -9.92 3.39 -3.47
C ASN A 18 -9.65 4.91 -3.53
N PRO A 19 -8.41 5.36 -3.77
CA PRO A 19 -8.09 6.79 -3.86
C PRO A 19 -8.87 7.51 -4.96
N GLU A 20 -9.21 6.80 -6.05
CA GLU A 20 -9.95 7.37 -7.17
C GLU A 20 -11.41 7.73 -6.82
N ASP A 21 -11.92 7.22 -5.71
CA ASP A 21 -13.27 7.53 -5.20
C ASP A 21 -13.28 8.75 -4.28
N ILE A 22 -12.12 9.25 -3.85
CA ILE A 22 -12.01 10.37 -2.93
C ILE A 22 -12.19 11.69 -3.69
N GLU A 23 -13.15 12.49 -3.26
CA GLU A 23 -13.35 13.87 -3.73
C GLU A 23 -12.52 14.84 -2.90
N SER A 24 -12.54 14.70 -1.58
CA SER A 24 -11.75 15.56 -0.68
C SER A 24 -11.46 14.88 0.66
N ILE A 25 -10.38 15.35 1.31
CA ILE A 25 -9.98 14.93 2.66
C ILE A 25 -9.85 16.19 3.50
N SER A 26 -10.53 16.22 4.66
CA SER A 26 -10.48 17.32 5.63
C SER A 26 -10.01 16.81 6.98
N VAL A 27 -9.02 17.46 7.59
CA VAL A 27 -8.47 17.06 8.89
C VAL A 27 -9.00 17.98 9.97
N LEU A 28 -9.69 17.41 10.97
CA LEU A 28 -10.27 18.11 12.11
C LEU A 28 -9.32 17.96 13.30
N THR A 29 -8.49 18.97 13.55
CA THR A 29 -7.41 18.93 14.56
C THR A 29 -7.81 19.53 15.92
N GLY A 30 -8.90 20.30 15.98
CA GLY A 30 -9.34 20.99 17.20
C GLY A 30 -10.50 20.29 17.91
N ALA A 31 -10.51 20.36 19.24
CA ALA A 31 -11.57 19.78 20.09
C ALA A 31 -12.99 20.29 19.72
N SER A 32 -13.12 21.54 19.26
CA SER A 32 -14.39 22.11 18.80
C SER A 32 -14.86 21.54 17.46
N ALA A 33 -13.95 21.26 16.53
CA ALA A 33 -14.26 20.71 15.21
C ALA A 33 -14.59 19.21 15.29
N ALA A 34 -13.93 18.49 16.20
CA ALA A 34 -14.16 17.08 16.47
C ALA A 34 -15.39 16.79 17.36
N ALA A 35 -15.90 17.80 18.08
CA ALA A 35 -17.00 17.63 19.04
C ALA A 35 -18.27 17.03 18.43
N LEU A 36 -18.55 17.29 17.14
CA LEU A 36 -19.68 16.69 16.42
C LEU A 36 -19.60 15.16 16.30
N TYR A 37 -18.41 14.59 16.43
CA TYR A 37 -18.13 13.16 16.30
C TYR A 37 -17.85 12.47 17.65
N GLY A 38 -17.98 13.20 18.76
CA GLY A 38 -17.90 12.66 20.12
C GLY A 38 -16.50 12.19 20.55
N SER A 39 -16.46 11.28 21.54
CA SER A 39 -15.20 10.80 22.14
C SER A 39 -14.29 10.10 21.15
N SER A 40 -14.83 9.48 20.10
CA SER A 40 -14.05 8.82 19.03
C SER A 40 -13.17 9.80 18.25
N ALA A 41 -13.47 11.10 18.29
CA ALA A 41 -12.69 12.15 17.66
C ALA A 41 -11.86 12.97 18.67
N ALA A 42 -11.67 12.49 19.90
CA ALA A 42 -10.89 13.20 20.92
C ALA A 42 -9.44 13.50 20.48
N ASN A 43 -8.86 12.65 19.63
CA ASN A 43 -7.53 12.85 19.01
C ASN A 43 -7.59 13.55 17.65
N GLY A 44 -8.75 14.11 17.28
CA GLY A 44 -9.07 14.61 15.95
C GLY A 44 -9.79 13.60 15.07
N ALA A 45 -10.23 14.04 13.89
CA ALA A 45 -10.90 13.19 12.91
C ALA A 45 -10.49 13.54 11.48
N ILE A 46 -10.49 12.56 10.59
CA ILE A 46 -10.27 12.76 9.16
C ILE A 46 -11.61 12.53 8.45
N MET A 47 -12.17 13.59 7.88
CA MET A 47 -13.40 13.53 7.09
C MET A 47 -13.06 13.32 5.63
N ILE A 48 -13.42 12.15 5.11
CA ILE A 48 -13.28 11.79 3.70
C ILE A 48 -14.63 11.98 3.03
N THR A 49 -14.66 12.79 1.97
CA THR A 49 -15.84 12.92 1.10
C THR A 49 -15.58 12.15 -0.19
N THR A 50 -16.46 11.21 -0.53
CA THR A 50 -16.37 10.45 -1.78
C THR A 50 -17.10 11.14 -2.92
N LYS A 51 -16.61 10.91 -4.14
CA LYS A 51 -17.20 11.43 -5.38
C LYS A 51 -18.66 10.98 -5.51
N LYS A 52 -19.46 11.85 -6.13
CA LYS A 52 -20.88 11.62 -6.41
C LYS A 52 -21.17 11.84 -7.90
N GLY A 53 -22.34 11.37 -8.33
CA GLY A 53 -22.81 11.63 -9.69
C GLY A 53 -22.97 13.13 -9.93
N GLN A 54 -22.66 13.57 -11.14
CA GLN A 54 -22.87 14.96 -11.55
C GLN A 54 -24.05 15.03 -12.53
N ALA A 55 -24.90 16.04 -12.38
CA ALA A 55 -25.95 16.31 -13.36
C ALA A 55 -25.32 16.72 -14.70
N GLY A 56 -25.91 16.27 -15.79
CA GLY A 56 -25.48 16.60 -17.15
C GLY A 56 -24.80 15.42 -17.84
N GLN A 57 -23.71 15.70 -18.55
CA GLN A 57 -23.07 14.70 -19.41
C GLN A 57 -22.50 13.55 -18.59
N PHE A 58 -22.74 12.34 -19.07
CA PHE A 58 -22.12 11.13 -18.55
C PHE A 58 -20.60 11.18 -18.77
N LYS A 59 -19.83 10.92 -17.71
CA LYS A 59 -18.38 10.94 -17.69
C LYS A 59 -17.85 9.55 -17.34
N VAL A 60 -16.92 9.09 -18.14
CA VAL A 60 -16.13 7.89 -17.89
C VAL A 60 -14.69 8.33 -17.69
N THR A 61 -14.05 7.83 -16.65
CA THR A 61 -12.62 8.06 -16.41
C THR A 61 -11.97 6.72 -16.15
N TYR A 62 -10.90 6.45 -16.89
CA TYR A 62 -10.04 5.30 -16.70
C TYR A 62 -8.67 5.79 -16.26
N SER A 63 -8.14 5.26 -15.17
CA SER A 63 -6.76 5.45 -14.74
C SER A 63 -6.04 4.11 -14.75
N SER A 64 -4.79 4.14 -15.23
CA SER A 64 -3.88 3.00 -15.22
C SER A 64 -2.50 3.50 -14.82
N GLN A 65 -1.92 2.85 -13.84
CA GLN A 65 -0.62 3.18 -13.29
C GLN A 65 0.19 1.91 -13.13
N THR A 66 1.43 1.95 -13.60
CA THR A 66 2.42 0.89 -13.40
C THR A 66 3.60 1.46 -12.65
N GLU A 67 4.01 0.79 -11.58
CA GLU A 67 5.14 1.15 -10.74
C GLU A 67 6.16 0.01 -10.68
N PHE A 68 7.44 0.37 -10.65
CA PHE A 68 8.55 -0.57 -10.48
C PHE A 68 9.24 -0.28 -9.16
N LEU A 69 9.49 -1.31 -8.38
CA LEU A 69 10.06 -1.19 -7.03
C LEU A 69 11.46 -1.81 -6.99
N ALA A 70 12.37 -1.15 -6.27
CA ALA A 70 13.70 -1.65 -5.97
C ALA A 70 14.10 -1.23 -4.55
N PRO A 71 15.03 -1.95 -3.90
CA PRO A 71 15.56 -1.55 -2.60
C PRO A 71 16.12 -0.11 -2.64
N PHE A 72 15.61 0.77 -1.79
CA PHE A 72 16.03 2.19 -1.76
C PHE A 72 17.45 2.36 -1.19
N VAL A 73 17.75 1.68 -0.09
CA VAL A 73 19.06 1.68 0.57
C VAL A 73 19.34 0.27 1.06
N MET A 74 20.52 -0.25 0.73
CA MET A 74 21.04 -1.50 1.30
C MET A 74 22.17 -1.18 2.27
N PRO A 75 22.26 -1.89 3.41
CA PRO A 75 23.38 -1.73 4.31
C PRO A 75 24.68 -2.21 3.64
N GLU A 76 25.78 -1.53 3.94
CA GLU A 76 27.10 -1.97 3.50
C GLU A 76 27.57 -3.16 4.35
N PHE A 77 27.79 -4.30 3.71
CA PHE A 77 28.27 -5.49 4.40
C PHE A 77 29.79 -5.53 4.44
N GLN A 78 30.32 -6.01 5.58
CA GLN A 78 31.74 -6.29 5.71
C GLN A 78 32.13 -7.45 4.77
N ASN A 79 33.23 -7.29 4.06
CA ASN A 79 33.81 -8.31 3.17
C ASN A 79 35.29 -8.57 3.52
N ARG A 80 35.62 -8.50 4.82
CA ARG A 80 37.00 -8.62 5.34
C ARG A 80 37.21 -9.89 6.15
N TYR A 81 36.20 -10.37 6.87
CA TYR A 81 36.26 -11.55 7.72
C TYR A 81 35.26 -12.59 7.23
N GLY A 82 35.70 -13.86 7.24
CA GLY A 82 34.91 -14.99 6.79
C GLY A 82 33.96 -15.53 7.86
N THR A 83 33.34 -16.66 7.56
CA THR A 83 32.46 -17.34 8.51
C THR A 83 33.22 -17.88 9.71
N GLY A 84 32.69 -17.66 10.92
CA GLY A 84 33.34 -18.09 12.15
C GLY A 84 33.05 -17.19 13.34
N SER A 85 33.73 -17.49 14.45
CA SER A 85 33.62 -16.77 15.70
C SER A 85 34.96 -16.69 16.40
N TYR A 86 35.16 -15.65 17.21
CA TYR A 86 36.41 -15.39 17.93
C TYR A 86 37.66 -15.41 17.02
N GLY A 87 37.54 -14.96 15.76
CA GLY A 87 38.63 -14.93 14.78
C GLY A 87 39.03 -16.30 14.23
N SER A 88 38.31 -17.36 14.56
CA SER A 88 38.59 -18.74 14.13
C SER A 88 37.46 -19.29 13.26
N VAL A 89 37.80 -20.24 12.38
CA VAL A 89 36.80 -20.99 11.61
C VAL A 89 36.00 -21.84 12.59
N SER A 90 34.71 -21.54 12.74
CA SER A 90 33.84 -22.25 13.69
C SER A 90 32.74 -23.06 13.01
N GLY A 91 32.74 -23.13 11.66
CA GLY A 91 31.66 -23.74 10.89
C GLY A 91 30.30 -23.03 11.02
N SER A 92 30.25 -21.84 11.66
CA SER A 92 29.00 -21.10 11.84
C SER A 92 28.51 -20.57 10.49
N PRO A 93 27.27 -20.88 10.08
CA PRO A 93 26.71 -20.36 8.84
C PRO A 93 26.16 -18.93 8.96
N VAL A 94 26.09 -18.37 10.17
CA VAL A 94 25.41 -17.08 10.43
C VAL A 94 26.34 -15.98 10.97
N TYR A 95 27.53 -16.34 11.45
CA TYR A 95 28.50 -15.38 11.97
C TYR A 95 29.63 -15.12 10.99
N SER A 96 29.96 -13.84 10.78
CA SER A 96 31.10 -13.42 9.95
C SER A 96 32.26 -12.87 10.78
N TRP A 97 32.51 -13.47 11.95
CA TRP A 97 33.60 -13.11 12.88
C TRP A 97 34.76 -14.12 12.82
N GLY A 98 34.96 -14.76 11.66
CA GLY A 98 36.02 -15.72 11.40
C GLY A 98 37.37 -15.05 11.04
N PRO A 99 38.32 -15.81 10.48
CA PRO A 99 39.61 -15.27 10.08
C PRO A 99 39.48 -14.23 8.96
N LYS A 100 40.50 -13.36 8.84
CA LYS A 100 40.59 -12.39 7.74
C LYS A 100 40.65 -13.13 6.40
N LEU A 101 39.79 -12.75 5.47
CA LEU A 101 39.77 -13.31 4.12
C LEU A 101 41.03 -12.89 3.35
N ASN A 102 41.60 -13.84 2.60
CA ASN A 102 42.60 -13.53 1.58
C ASN A 102 41.89 -13.02 0.31
N ASP A 103 42.62 -12.42 -0.63
CA ASP A 103 41.99 -11.80 -1.80
C ASP A 103 41.22 -12.80 -2.68
N ALA A 104 41.62 -14.08 -2.69
CA ALA A 104 40.93 -15.14 -3.41
C ALA A 104 39.59 -15.56 -2.75
N ALA A 105 39.42 -15.35 -1.45
CA ALA A 105 38.20 -15.71 -0.70
C ALA A 105 37.24 -14.52 -0.49
N ARG A 106 37.57 -13.34 -1.03
CA ARG A 106 36.69 -12.16 -1.01
C ARG A 106 35.75 -12.23 -2.20
N THR A 107 34.59 -12.87 -2.00
CA THR A 107 33.58 -13.04 -3.05
C THR A 107 32.72 -11.79 -3.28
N GLY A 108 32.85 -10.76 -2.43
CA GLY A 108 32.13 -9.50 -2.60
C GLY A 108 30.62 -9.65 -2.47
N TYR A 109 30.17 -10.44 -1.49
CA TYR A 109 28.75 -10.72 -1.30
C TYR A 109 27.97 -9.42 -1.05
N THR A 110 26.91 -9.25 -1.83
CA THR A 110 25.88 -8.24 -1.66
C THR A 110 24.53 -8.96 -1.63
N PRO A 111 23.59 -8.57 -0.74
CA PRO A 111 22.29 -9.24 -0.65
C PRO A 111 21.31 -8.76 -1.72
N ASP A 112 21.76 -8.02 -2.74
CA ASP A 112 20.91 -7.52 -3.82
C ASP A 112 20.30 -8.67 -4.63
N GLU A 113 21.03 -9.78 -4.80
CA GLU A 113 20.53 -10.99 -5.47
C GLU A 113 19.35 -11.67 -4.77
N PHE A 114 19.09 -11.35 -3.49
CA PHE A 114 17.90 -11.84 -2.78
C PHE A 114 16.62 -11.14 -3.23
N PHE A 115 16.72 -9.86 -3.61
CA PHE A 115 15.57 -9.05 -3.98
C PHE A 115 15.28 -9.20 -5.47
N GLU A 116 13.99 -9.07 -5.82
CA GLU A 116 13.55 -8.97 -7.20
C GLU A 116 13.04 -7.55 -7.49
N THR A 117 12.91 -7.22 -8.77
CA THR A 117 12.24 -5.98 -9.16
C THR A 117 10.75 -6.15 -8.92
N GLY A 118 10.19 -5.38 -8.00
CA GLY A 118 8.76 -5.41 -7.74
C GLY A 118 7.97 -4.68 -8.83
N HIS A 119 6.72 -5.06 -9.02
CA HIS A 119 5.82 -4.49 -10.00
C HIS A 119 4.45 -4.23 -9.37
N VAL A 120 3.91 -3.02 -9.52
CA VAL A 120 2.56 -2.69 -9.07
C VAL A 120 1.75 -2.19 -10.24
N TYR A 121 0.58 -2.80 -10.45
CA TYR A 121 -0.39 -2.41 -11.46
C TYR A 121 -1.65 -1.94 -10.79
N THR A 122 -1.99 -0.66 -10.97
CA THR A 122 -3.24 -0.07 -10.47
C THR A 122 -4.11 0.32 -11.65
N ASN A 123 -5.33 -0.19 -11.70
CA ASN A 123 -6.30 0.14 -12.74
C ASN A 123 -7.63 0.53 -12.09
N ALA A 124 -8.21 1.64 -12.50
CA ALA A 124 -9.52 2.05 -12.03
C ALA A 124 -10.38 2.58 -13.16
N VAL A 125 -11.66 2.23 -13.13
CA VAL A 125 -12.70 2.79 -13.99
C VAL A 125 -13.73 3.44 -13.10
N THR A 126 -14.06 4.70 -13.39
CA THR A 126 -15.11 5.44 -12.71
C THR A 126 -16.13 5.95 -13.73
N LEU A 127 -17.39 5.90 -13.34
CA LEU A 127 -18.55 6.32 -14.13
C LEU A 127 -19.33 7.32 -13.28
N SER A 128 -19.60 8.50 -13.83
CA SER A 128 -20.36 9.55 -13.15
C SER A 128 -21.36 10.18 -14.10
N GLY A 129 -22.60 10.35 -13.66
CA GLY A 129 -23.60 11.04 -14.46
C GLY A 129 -24.96 11.07 -13.78
N GLY A 130 -25.92 11.69 -14.45
CA GLY A 130 -27.27 11.79 -13.96
C GLY A 130 -27.98 13.06 -14.40
N THR A 131 -29.19 13.23 -13.88
CA THR A 131 -29.98 14.44 -14.02
C THR A 131 -29.88 15.28 -12.76
N GLU A 132 -30.49 16.46 -12.75
CA GLU A 132 -30.62 17.28 -11.53
C GLU A 132 -31.34 16.53 -10.39
N ARG A 133 -32.21 15.57 -10.72
CA ARG A 133 -33.00 14.82 -9.73
C ARG A 133 -32.43 13.46 -9.34
N ASN A 134 -31.59 12.87 -10.16
CA ASN A 134 -31.01 11.56 -9.91
C ASN A 134 -29.55 11.55 -10.38
N GLN A 135 -28.63 11.41 -9.45
CA GLN A 135 -27.20 11.43 -9.67
C GLN A 135 -26.61 10.08 -9.27
N THR A 136 -25.84 9.46 -10.15
CA THR A 136 -25.24 8.14 -9.95
C THR A 136 -23.73 8.18 -10.18
N TYR A 137 -23.01 7.50 -9.30
CA TYR A 137 -21.58 7.26 -9.38
C TYR A 137 -21.31 5.77 -9.19
N PHE A 138 -20.43 5.23 -10.02
CA PHE A 138 -19.92 3.87 -9.91
C PHE A 138 -18.41 3.88 -10.09
N SER A 139 -17.70 3.02 -9.37
CA SER A 139 -16.30 2.76 -9.63
C SER A 139 -15.94 1.30 -9.39
N ALA A 140 -14.94 0.85 -10.14
CA ALA A 140 -14.25 -0.40 -9.94
C ALA A 140 -12.74 -0.14 -10.03
N ALA A 141 -11.97 -0.61 -9.07
CA ALA A 141 -10.52 -0.50 -9.08
C ALA A 141 -9.86 -1.81 -8.66
N ALA A 142 -8.69 -2.07 -9.24
CA ALA A 142 -7.85 -3.23 -8.98
C ALA A 142 -6.41 -2.76 -8.77
N VAL A 143 -5.77 -3.26 -7.72
CA VAL A 143 -4.34 -3.16 -7.47
C VAL A 143 -3.80 -4.59 -7.43
N ASN A 144 -2.81 -4.87 -8.27
CA ASN A 144 -2.08 -6.15 -8.27
C ASN A 144 -0.61 -5.83 -8.10
N SER A 145 0.02 -6.39 -7.07
CA SER A 145 1.36 -6.03 -6.64
C SER A 145 2.21 -7.26 -6.36
N ASP A 146 3.36 -7.31 -7.04
CA ASP A 146 4.46 -8.22 -6.76
C ASP A 146 5.56 -7.40 -6.07
N GLY A 147 5.90 -7.74 -4.82
CA GLY A 147 6.86 -7.00 -4.01
C GLY A 147 8.32 -7.24 -4.41
N ILE A 148 9.25 -6.53 -3.77
CA ILE A 148 10.70 -6.74 -3.98
C ILE A 148 11.25 -7.98 -3.26
N ILE A 149 10.45 -8.59 -2.39
CA ILE A 149 10.82 -9.81 -1.65
C ILE A 149 10.14 -10.99 -2.35
N PRO A 150 10.88 -12.06 -2.70
CA PRO A 150 10.28 -13.22 -3.34
C PRO A 150 9.09 -13.80 -2.57
N ASN A 151 8.04 -14.18 -3.29
CA ASN A 151 6.78 -14.68 -2.76
C ASN A 151 5.97 -13.66 -1.92
N ASN A 152 6.18 -12.36 -2.12
CA ASN A 152 5.39 -11.30 -1.49
C ASN A 152 4.40 -10.70 -2.51
N TYR A 153 3.11 -11.05 -2.37
CA TYR A 153 2.05 -10.64 -3.30
C TYR A 153 0.94 -9.88 -2.57
N TYR A 154 0.33 -8.91 -3.24
CA TYR A 154 -0.81 -8.16 -2.72
C TYR A 154 -1.80 -7.82 -3.84
N ASP A 155 -3.05 -8.27 -3.68
CA ASP A 155 -4.15 -7.98 -4.58
C ASP A 155 -5.29 -7.29 -3.82
N ARG A 156 -5.79 -6.16 -4.37
CA ARG A 156 -6.94 -5.43 -3.82
C ARG A 156 -7.94 -5.10 -4.92
N TYR A 157 -9.21 -5.36 -4.65
CA TYR A 157 -10.31 -5.04 -5.55
C TYR A 157 -11.37 -4.21 -4.81
N ASN A 158 -11.73 -3.08 -5.40
CA ASN A 158 -12.67 -2.12 -4.84
C ASN A 158 -13.85 -1.91 -5.78
N PHE A 159 -15.05 -1.89 -5.21
CA PHE A 159 -16.28 -1.57 -5.93
C PHE A 159 -17.09 -0.58 -5.11
N THR A 160 -17.42 0.56 -5.73
CA THR A 160 -18.23 1.60 -5.08
C THR A 160 -19.43 1.91 -5.95
N PHE A 161 -20.60 1.99 -5.32
CA PHE A 161 -21.82 2.47 -5.94
C PHE A 161 -22.48 3.51 -5.04
N ARG A 162 -22.83 4.66 -5.63
CA ARG A 162 -23.52 5.73 -4.94
C ARG A 162 -24.61 6.32 -5.83
N ASN A 163 -25.83 6.37 -5.31
CA ASN A 163 -26.95 7.05 -5.95
C ASN A 163 -27.58 8.08 -5.00
N SER A 164 -27.93 9.24 -5.55
CA SER A 164 -28.68 10.28 -4.85
C SER A 164 -29.89 10.67 -5.68
N THR A 165 -31.08 10.59 -5.10
CA THR A 165 -32.33 10.94 -5.77
C THR A 165 -33.14 11.93 -4.94
N GLN A 166 -33.64 12.99 -5.59
CA GLN A 166 -34.56 13.96 -5.01
C GLN A 166 -35.95 13.77 -5.62
N PHE A 167 -36.94 13.50 -4.78
CA PHE A 167 -38.32 13.19 -5.18
C PHE A 167 -39.28 14.39 -5.08
N LEU A 168 -38.98 15.35 -4.18
CA LEU A 168 -39.79 16.53 -3.95
C LEU A 168 -39.10 17.76 -4.57
N ARG A 169 -39.91 18.66 -5.13
CA ARG A 169 -39.47 19.99 -5.59
C ARG A 169 -39.68 20.96 -4.43
N ASP A 170 -38.69 21.09 -3.57
CA ASP A 170 -38.56 22.24 -2.67
C ASP A 170 -37.27 23.00 -3.01
#